data_AF-A0A398DFP7-F1
#
_entry.id   AF-A0A398DFP7-F1
#
_cell.length_a   1.000
_cell.length_b   1.000
_cell.length_c   1.000
_cell.angle_alpha   90.00
_cell.angle_beta   90.00
_cell.angle_gamma   90.00
#
_symmetry.space_group_name_H-M   'P 1'
#
loop_
_entity.id
_entity.type
_entity.pdbx_description
1 polymer ?
#
loop_
_entity_poly.entity_id
_entity_poly.type
_entity_poly.pdbx_seq_one_letter_code
_entity_poly.pdbx_strand_id
1 'polypeptide(L)'
;MKKGNALQNTFASTAGMICDGAKTSCALKAAMGTSTAISNALLALDGVVVPGADGIVSGSIKGTIGNLGYLVTNGMGAVDKSLIDILSGRSISVPLT
;
A
#
# COMPACT_ATOMS: atom_id res chain seq x y z
N MET A 1 5.19 -20.86 11.66
CA MET A 1 4.72 -19.54 11.16
C MET A 1 3.92 -18.81 12.23
N LYS A 2 4.20 -17.51 12.46
CA LYS A 2 3.28 -16.65 13.22
C LYS A 2 2.06 -16.31 12.36
N LYS A 3 0.86 -16.33 12.95
CA LYS A 3 -0.37 -15.93 12.27
C LYS A 3 -0.24 -14.47 11.81
N GLY A 4 -0.46 -14.21 10.52
CA GLY A 4 -0.46 -12.86 9.93
C GLY A 4 0.82 -12.41 9.21
N ASN A 5 1.88 -13.23 9.13
CA ASN A 5 3.12 -12.86 8.43
C ASN A 5 2.90 -12.53 6.94
N ALA A 6 2.09 -13.32 6.23
CA ALA A 6 1.74 -13.05 4.84
C ALA A 6 1.01 -11.70 4.67
N LEU A 7 0.13 -11.35 5.63
CA LEU A 7 -0.57 -10.06 5.64
C LEU A 7 0.39 -8.90 5.92
N GLN A 8 1.36 -9.08 6.81
CA GLN A 8 2.39 -8.07 7.06
C GLN A 8 3.18 -7.74 5.80
N ASN A 9 3.68 -8.77 5.09
CA ASN A 9 4.38 -8.59 3.82
C ASN A 9 3.47 -7.91 2.77
N THR A 10 2.19 -8.28 2.75
CA THR A 10 1.21 -7.69 1.83
C THR A 10 0.98 -6.22 2.10
N PHE A 11 0.80 -5.81 3.36
CA PHE A 11 0.68 -4.39 3.68
C PHE A 11 1.99 -3.64 3.45
N ALA A 12 3.14 -4.24 3.76
CA ALA A 12 4.44 -3.62 3.51
C ALA A 12 4.67 -3.31 2.02
N SER A 13 4.23 -4.20 1.13
CA SER A 13 4.46 -4.08 -0.33
C SER A 13 3.38 -3.33 -1.08
N THR A 14 2.17 -3.21 -0.54
CA THR A 14 1.03 -2.58 -1.24
C THR A 14 0.48 -1.33 -0.55
N ALA A 15 0.92 -1.01 0.69
CA ALA A 15 0.51 0.22 1.35
C ALA A 15 0.88 1.44 0.48
N GLY A 16 -0.08 2.33 0.30
CA GLY A 16 0.08 3.52 -0.55
C GLY A 16 -0.23 3.29 -2.03
N MET A 17 -0.72 2.11 -2.44
CA MET A 17 -1.31 1.95 -3.77
C MET A 17 -2.45 2.96 -3.96
N ILE A 18 -2.25 3.90 -4.89
CA ILE A 18 -3.13 5.06 -5.06
C ILE A 18 -4.41 4.64 -5.81
N CYS A 19 -5.57 5.10 -5.34
CA CYS A 19 -6.84 4.91 -6.04
C CYS A 19 -6.99 5.95 -7.15
N ASP A 20 -7.14 5.53 -8.41
CA ASP A 20 -7.31 6.40 -9.59
C ASP A 20 -8.70 6.35 -10.24
N GLY A 21 -9.67 5.81 -9.50
CA GLY A 21 -11.03 5.57 -9.95
C GLY A 21 -11.20 4.29 -10.77
N ALA A 22 -12.43 4.00 -11.18
CA ALA A 22 -12.79 2.77 -11.90
C ALA A 22 -12.34 2.82 -13.38
N LYS A 23 -11.03 2.72 -13.62
CA LYS A 23 -10.42 2.66 -14.96
C LYS A 23 -9.68 1.33 -15.18
N THR A 24 -9.07 1.15 -16.35
CA THR A 24 -8.25 -0.04 -16.69
C THR A 24 -7.16 -0.34 -15.65
N SER A 25 -6.60 0.71 -15.04
CA SER A 25 -5.64 0.63 -13.94
C SER A 25 -6.21 0.00 -12.66
N CYS A 26 -7.53 0.08 -12.41
CA CYS A 26 -8.17 -0.64 -11.29
C CYS A 26 -8.09 -2.16 -11.48
N ALA A 27 -8.37 -2.65 -12.70
CA ALA A 27 -8.22 -4.06 -13.03
C ALA A 27 -6.76 -4.52 -12.92
N LEU A 28 -5.82 -3.68 -13.40
CA LEU A 28 -4.39 -3.95 -13.26
C LEU A 28 -3.97 -4.02 -11.79
N LYS A 29 -4.40 -3.08 -10.94
CA LYS A 29 -4.10 -3.05 -9.50
C LYS A 29 -4.69 -4.26 -8.77
N ALA A 30 -5.88 -4.71 -9.15
CA ALA A 30 -6.46 -5.93 -8.60
C ALA A 30 -5.61 -7.16 -8.96
N ALA A 31 -5.24 -7.32 -10.23
CA ALA A 31 -4.39 -8.42 -10.67
C ALA A 31 -3.02 -8.41 -9.98
N MET A 32 -2.38 -7.24 -9.90
CA MET A 32 -1.11 -7.06 -9.20
C MET A 32 -1.25 -7.35 -7.71
N GLY A 33 -2.31 -6.86 -7.05
CA GLY A 33 -2.59 -7.13 -5.65
C GLY A 33 -2.75 -8.63 -5.35
N THR A 34 -3.45 -9.37 -6.21
CA THR A 34 -3.57 -10.84 -6.10
C THR A 34 -2.21 -11.52 -6.28
N SER A 35 -1.44 -11.14 -7.30
CA SER A 35 -0.11 -11.71 -7.56
C SER A 35 0.86 -11.46 -6.40
N THR A 36 0.87 -10.24 -5.86
CA THR A 36 1.66 -9.85 -4.69
C THR A 36 1.23 -10.62 -3.44
N ALA A 37 -0.08 -10.80 -3.21
CA ALA A 37 -0.56 -11.56 -2.06
C ALA A 37 -0.10 -13.04 -2.09
N ILE A 38 -0.16 -13.68 -3.26
CA ILE A 38 0.34 -15.05 -3.45
C ILE A 38 1.85 -15.10 -3.19
N SER A 39 2.61 -14.19 -3.79
CA SER A 39 4.08 -14.13 -3.62
C SER A 39 4.47 -13.92 -2.16
N ASN A 40 3.77 -13.02 -1.45
CA ASN A 40 4.01 -12.76 -0.04
C ASN A 40 3.63 -13.92 0.88
N ALA A 41 2.61 -14.71 0.50
CA ALA A 41 2.26 -15.93 1.21
C ALA A 41 3.37 -16.98 1.08
N LEU A 42 3.93 -17.16 -0.13
CA LEU A 42 5.08 -18.04 -0.36
C LEU A 42 6.32 -17.59 0.43
N LEU A 43 6.66 -16.31 0.38
CA LEU A 43 7.75 -15.75 1.19
C LEU A 43 7.55 -16.01 2.69
N ALA A 44 6.32 -15.82 3.20
CA ALA A 44 6.02 -16.07 4.60
C ALA A 44 6.06 -17.55 4.99
N LEU A 45 5.78 -18.47 4.05
CA LEU A 45 5.96 -19.91 4.23
C LEU A 45 7.45 -20.26 4.36
N ASP A 46 8.31 -19.60 3.58
CA ASP A 46 9.77 -19.74 3.63
C ASP A 46 10.43 -18.96 4.79
N GLY A 47 9.63 -18.34 5.66
CA GLY A 47 10.11 -17.60 6.83
C GLY A 47 10.63 -16.19 6.51
N VAL A 48 10.46 -15.70 5.28
CA VAL A 48 10.85 -14.36 4.85
C VAL A 48 9.72 -13.37 5.16
N VAL A 49 9.97 -12.45 6.08
CA VAL A 49 8.97 -11.50 6.57
C VAL A 49 9.60 -10.14 6.82
N VAL A 50 8.89 -9.07 6.46
CA VAL A 50 9.31 -7.70 6.77
C VAL A 50 9.38 -7.51 8.29
N PRO A 51 10.50 -6.99 8.83
CA PRO A 51 10.66 -6.76 10.26
C PRO A 51 9.61 -5.79 10.83
N GLY A 52 9.22 -6.01 12.09
CA GLY A 52 8.15 -5.27 12.77
C GLY A 52 8.45 -3.81 13.13
N ALA A 53 9.51 -3.22 12.59
CA ALA A 53 9.90 -1.83 12.79
C ALA A 53 10.15 -1.08 11.46
N ASP A 54 9.89 -1.72 10.31
CA ASP A 54 10.09 -1.12 8.99
C ASP A 54 8.80 -0.49 8.46
N GLY A 55 8.85 0.84 8.26
CA GLY A 55 7.81 1.60 7.58
C GLY A 55 6.42 1.43 8.22
N ILE A 56 5.48 0.87 7.46
CA ILE A 56 4.10 0.67 7.91
C ILE A 56 3.95 -0.53 8.86
N VAL A 57 4.92 -1.44 8.90
CA VAL A 57 4.85 -2.70 9.66
C VAL A 57 5.16 -2.45 11.13
N SER A 58 4.37 -3.09 12.01
CA SER A 58 4.57 -3.09 13.46
C SER A 58 4.88 -4.51 13.95
N GLY A 59 5.25 -4.67 15.23
CA GLY A 59 5.47 -5.99 15.85
C GLY A 59 4.24 -6.92 15.89
N SER A 60 3.06 -6.43 15.50
CA SER A 60 1.85 -7.22 15.34
C SER A 60 1.03 -6.76 14.14
N ILE A 61 0.26 -7.67 13.55
CA ILE A 61 -0.65 -7.34 12.44
C ILE A 61 -1.68 -6.26 12.81
N LYS A 62 -2.15 -6.23 14.07
CA LYS A 62 -3.08 -5.20 14.55
C LYS A 62 -2.41 -3.83 14.59
N GLY A 63 -1.14 -3.77 15.00
CA GLY A 63 -0.32 -2.56 14.93
C GLY A 63 -0.14 -2.08 13.49
N THR A 64 0.20 -2.99 12.56
CA THR A 64 0.33 -2.67 11.13
C THR A 64 -0.98 -2.12 10.54
N ILE A 65 -2.13 -2.72 10.88
CA ILE A 65 -3.45 -2.20 10.46
C ILE A 65 -3.70 -0.82 11.07
N GLY A 66 -3.31 -0.59 12.32
CA GLY A 66 -3.41 0.72 12.96
C GLY A 66 -2.57 1.78 12.25
N ASN A 67 -1.32 1.46 11.92
CA ASN A 67 -0.42 2.34 11.15
C ASN A 67 -1.01 2.64 9.76
N LEU A 68 -1.53 1.62 9.07
CA LEU A 68 -2.19 1.77 7.78
C LEU A 68 -3.43 2.67 7.89
N GLY A 69 -4.27 2.46 8.90
CA GLY A 69 -5.44 3.30 9.17
C GLY A 69 -5.08 4.76 9.44
N TYR A 70 -4.00 4.99 10.20
CA TYR A 70 -3.48 6.34 10.43
C TYR A 70 -3.02 7.00 9.11
N LEU A 71 -2.25 6.29 8.28
CA LEU A 71 -1.78 6.79 6.97
C LEU A 71 -2.96 7.11 6.04
N VAL A 72 -3.94 6.22 5.96
CA VAL A 72 -5.13 6.43 5.11
C VAL A 72 -5.93 7.64 5.59
N THR A 73 -6.14 7.77 6.89
CA THR A 73 -6.93 8.87 7.47
C THR A 73 -6.24 10.22 7.32
N ASN A 74 -4.92 10.29 7.56
CA ASN A 74 -4.20 11.56 7.67
C ASN A 74 -3.39 11.93 6.43
N GLY A 75 -2.98 10.96 5.61
CA GLY A 75 -2.13 11.19 4.44
C GLY A 75 -2.87 11.19 3.11
N MET A 76 -3.85 10.29 2.94
CA MET A 76 -4.45 10.08 1.62
C MET A 76 -5.36 11.21 1.15
N GLY A 77 -5.83 12.09 2.05
CA GLY A 77 -6.60 13.27 1.64
C GLY A 77 -5.81 14.27 0.78
N ALA A 78 -4.50 14.41 1.01
CA ALA A 78 -3.63 15.24 0.16
C ALA A 78 -3.28 14.53 -1.15
N VAL A 79 -3.10 13.20 -1.10
CA VAL A 79 -2.86 12.36 -2.29
C VAL A 79 -4.06 12.42 -3.23
N ASP A 80 -5.28 12.29 -2.70
CA ASP A 80 -6.54 12.35 -3.45
C ASP A 80 -6.70 13.70 -4.18
N LYS A 81 -6.47 14.82 -3.47
CA LYS A 81 -6.48 16.16 -4.09
C LYS A 81 -5.45 16.29 -5.21
N SER A 82 -4.22 15.83 -4.97
CA SER A 82 -3.14 15.87 -5.97
C SER A 82 -3.50 15.06 -7.22
N LEU A 83 -4.13 13.90 -7.01
CA LEU A 83 -4.60 13.05 -8.09
C LEU A 83 -5.75 13.70 -8.88
N ILE A 84 -6.70 14.34 -8.22
CA ILE A 84 -7.78 15.09 -8.89
C ILE A 84 -7.20 16.20 -9.77
N ASP A 85 -6.17 16.91 -9.30
CA ASP A 85 -5.49 17.96 -10.08
C ASP A 85 -4.82 17.39 -11.34
N ILE A 86 -4.17 16.21 -11.22
CA ILE A 86 -3.60 15.47 -12.36
C ILE A 86 -4.69 15.06 -13.35
N LEU A 87 -5.80 14.48 -12.86
CA LEU A 87 -6.91 14.01 -13.69
C LEU A 87 -7.65 15.16 -14.39
N SER A 88 -7.69 16.33 -13.77
CA SER A 88 -8.34 17.53 -14.30
C SER A 88 -7.46 18.32 -15.27
N GLY A 89 -6.21 17.88 -15.50
CA GLY A 89 -5.26 18.56 -16.39
C GLY A 89 -4.84 19.95 -15.90
N ARG A 90 -4.91 20.21 -14.58
CA ARG A 90 -4.43 21.47 -14.02
C ARG A 90 -2.92 21.56 -14.27
N SER A 91 -2.42 22.74 -14.65
CA SER A 91 -0.99 22.97 -14.82
C SER A 91 -0.29 22.85 -13.46
N ILE A 92 0.39 21.73 -13.24
CA ILE A 92 1.13 21.44 -12.02
C ILE A 92 2.58 21.87 -12.25
N SER A 93 3.00 22.96 -11.62
CA SER A 93 4.41 23.34 -11.54
C SER A 93 5.04 22.68 -10.31
N VAL A 94 5.64 21.51 -10.48
CA VAL A 94 6.55 20.97 -9.45
C VAL A 94 7.93 21.57 -9.73
N PRO A 95 8.53 22.33 -8.79
CA PRO A 95 9.91 22.75 -8.96
C PRO A 95 10.78 21.48 -9.06
N LEU A 96 11.43 21.28 -10.21
CA LEU A 96 12.57 20.37 -10.30
C LEU A 96 13.72 21.06 -9.57
N THR A 97 13.74 20.96 -8.24
CA THR A 97 14.97 21.12 -7.46
C THR A 97 15.92 19.98 -7.76
#